data_AF-A0A7V4SB44-F1
#
_entry.id   AF-A0A7V4SB44-F1
#
_cell.length_a   1.000
_cell.length_b   1.000
_cell.length_c   1.000
_cell.angle_alpha   90.00
_cell.angle_beta   90.00
_cell.angle_gamma   90.00
#
_symmetry.space_group_name_H-M   'P 1'
#
loop_
_entity.id
_entity.type
_entity.pdbx_description
1 polymer ?
#
loop_
_entity_poly.entity_id
_entity_poly.type
_entity_poly.pdbx_seq_one_letter_code
_entity_poly.pdbx_strand_id
1 'polypeptide(L)'
;MAKSSQNKMWLITIVVAILILTLNRGFRDLVLRTIEYLKQKKELEAIKLRNANLRKEIYLLENDEWYIDYTIRKELGYLKPGEVEYRFKK
;
A
#
# COMPACT_ATOMS: atom_id res chain seq x y z
N MET A 1 42.85 -31.78 10.50
CA MET A 1 41.65 -32.27 11.23
C MET A 1 40.81 -31.18 11.93
N ALA A 2 41.25 -29.91 12.05
CA ALA A 2 40.52 -28.86 12.79
C ALA A 2 39.28 -28.25 12.09
N LYS A 3 39.18 -28.34 10.75
CA LYS A 3 38.13 -27.67 9.97
C LYS A 3 36.73 -28.26 10.16
N SER A 4 36.61 -29.56 10.49
CA SER A 4 35.29 -30.19 10.73
C SER A 4 34.70 -29.83 12.10
N SER A 5 35.55 -29.54 13.09
CA SER A 5 35.12 -29.11 14.43
C SER A 5 34.52 -27.71 14.42
N GLN A 6 35.14 -26.76 13.69
CA GLN A 6 34.58 -25.42 13.52
C GLN A 6 33.20 -25.44 12.83
N ASN A 7 33.03 -26.24 11.78
CA ASN A 7 31.75 -26.35 11.09
C ASN A 7 30.65 -26.90 12.00
N LYS A 8 30.97 -27.88 12.86
CA LYS A 8 30.04 -28.40 13.87
C LYS A 8 29.69 -27.35 14.93
N MET A 9 30.66 -26.57 15.38
CA MET A 9 30.45 -25.52 16.39
C MET A 9 29.61 -24.36 15.84
N TRP A 10 29.81 -23.99 14.57
CA TRP A 10 29.00 -23.00 13.87
C TRP A 10 27.55 -23.47 13.69
N LEU A 11 27.35 -24.73 13.28
CA LEU A 11 26.02 -25.35 13.21
C LEU A 11 25.30 -25.32 14.56
N ILE A 12 25.99 -25.67 15.65
CA ILE A 12 25.41 -25.61 17.01
C ILE A 12 25.01 -24.17 17.36
N THR A 13 25.85 -23.19 17.02
CA THR A 13 25.57 -21.77 17.30
C THR A 13 24.32 -21.29 16.56
N ILE A 14 24.15 -21.69 15.30
CA ILE A 14 22.94 -21.39 14.52
C ILE A 14 21.71 -22.03 15.13
N VAL A 15 21.80 -23.29 15.53
CA VAL A 15 20.67 -24.02 16.14
C VAL A 15 20.24 -23.35 17.45
N VAL A 16 21.19 -22.94 18.29
CA VAL A 16 20.92 -22.22 19.53
C VAL A 16 20.30 -20.84 19.25
N ALA A 17 20.80 -20.10 18.26
CA ALA A 17 20.22 -18.83 17.87
C ALA A 17 18.77 -18.98 17.37
N ILE A 18 18.49 -20.01 16.55
CA ILE A 18 17.14 -20.33 16.08
C ILE A 18 16.23 -20.70 17.26
N LEU A 19 16.71 -21.51 18.21
CA LEU A 19 15.94 -21.85 19.41
C LEU A 19 15.60 -20.60 20.24
N ILE A 20 16.55 -19.70 20.45
CA ILE A 20 16.29 -18.46 21.22
C ILE A 20 15.26 -17.57 20.50
N LEU A 21 15.36 -17.44 19.17
CA LEU A 21 14.43 -16.63 18.38
C LEU A 21 13.02 -17.26 18.29
N THR A 22 12.92 -18.58 18.31
CA THR A 22 11.64 -19.31 18.16
C THR A 22 10.94 -19.58 19.49
N LEU A 23 11.67 -19.82 20.58
CA LEU A 23 11.09 -20.02 21.92
C LEU A 23 10.73 -18.71 22.63
N ASN A 24 11.32 -17.58 22.22
CA ASN A 24 10.96 -16.29 22.79
C ASN A 24 9.62 -15.80 22.21
N ARG A 25 8.54 -16.06 22.96
CA ARG A 25 7.18 -15.59 22.64
C ARG A 25 7.14 -14.08 22.34
N GLY A 26 7.95 -13.28 23.04
CA GLY A 26 8.03 -11.84 22.81
C GLY A 26 8.57 -11.47 21.42
N PHE A 27 9.55 -12.21 20.90
CA PHE A 27 10.07 -11.97 19.55
C PHE A 27 9.01 -12.31 18.48
N ARG A 28 8.33 -13.44 18.64
CA ARG A 28 7.25 -13.83 17.72
C ARG A 28 6.11 -12.82 17.71
N ASP A 29 5.69 -12.35 18.90
CA ASP A 29 4.63 -11.35 19.02
C ASP A 29 5.05 -10.01 18.43
N LEU A 30 6.31 -9.60 18.60
CA LEU A 30 6.84 -8.39 17.99
C LEU A 30 6.79 -8.46 16.46
N VAL A 31 7.20 -9.60 15.88
CA VAL A 31 7.18 -9.81 14.43
C VAL A 31 5.75 -9.78 13.91
N LEU A 32 4.82 -10.50 14.54
CA LEU A 32 3.41 -10.52 14.15
C LEU A 32 2.79 -9.12 14.22
N ARG A 33 3.00 -8.40 15.33
CA ARG A 33 2.52 -7.03 15.51
C ARG A 33 3.13 -6.07 14.50
N THR A 34 4.39 -6.25 14.14
CA THR A 34 5.06 -5.43 13.13
C THR A 34 4.47 -5.65 11.74
N ILE A 35 4.21 -6.91 11.37
CA ILE A 35 3.54 -7.24 10.10
C ILE A 35 2.15 -6.61 10.06
N GLU A 36 1.38 -6.75 11.14
CA GLU A 36 0.04 -6.20 11.24
C GLU A 36 0.04 -4.66 11.21
N TYR A 37 0.99 -4.03 11.91
CA TYR A 37 1.20 -2.59 11.85
C TYR A 37 1.51 -2.12 10.42
N LEU A 38 2.40 -2.80 9.69
CA LEU A 38 2.74 -2.46 8.32
C LEU A 38 1.54 -2.60 7.38
N LYS A 39 0.72 -3.64 7.57
CA LYS A 39 -0.52 -3.83 6.81
C LYS A 39 -1.49 -2.67 7.05
N GLN A 40 -1.78 -2.37 8.32
CA GLN A 40 -2.68 -1.29 8.71
C GLN A 40 -2.17 0.08 8.22
N LYS A 41 -0.86 0.32 8.29
CA LYS A 41 -0.24 1.54 7.78
C LYS A 41 -0.46 1.71 6.28
N LYS A 42 -0.27 0.64 5.50
CA LYS A 42 -0.52 0.65 4.05
C LYS A 42 -1.99 0.93 3.72
N GLU A 43 -2.91 0.32 4.46
CA GLU A 43 -4.35 0.56 4.30
C GLU A 43 -4.73 2.01 4.65
N LEU A 44 -4.16 2.55 5.73
CA LEU A 44 -4.36 3.94 6.14
C LEU A 44 -3.88 4.92 5.05
N GLU A 45 -2.70 4.70 4.48
CA GLU A 45 -2.16 5.53 3.40
C GLU A 45 -3.04 5.46 2.14
N ALA A 46 -3.52 4.27 1.77
CA ALA A 46 -4.44 4.10 0.66
C ALA A 46 -5.78 4.84 0.89
N ILE A 47 -6.34 4.76 2.10
CA ILE A 47 -7.58 5.47 2.46
C ILE A 47 -7.36 6.98 2.45
N LYS A 48 -6.23 7.48 2.96
CA LYS A 48 -5.90 8.91 2.92
C LYS A 48 -5.80 9.42 1.48
N LEU A 49 -5.14 8.67 0.60
CA LEU A 49 -5.05 9.02 -0.82
C LEU A 49 -6.43 9.05 -1.48
N ARG A 50 -7.26 8.03 -1.23
CA ARG A 50 -8.65 8.00 -1.72
C ARG A 50 -9.46 9.20 -1.23
N ASN A 51 -9.36 9.53 0.06
CA ASN A 51 -10.03 10.70 0.63
C ASN A 51 -9.56 12.01 0.00
N ALA A 52 -8.25 12.16 -0.27
CA ALA A 52 -7.72 13.34 -0.94
C ALA A 52 -8.26 13.47 -2.37
N ASN A 53 -8.32 12.36 -3.11
CA ASN A 53 -8.89 12.33 -4.46
C ASN A 53 -10.38 12.65 -4.47
N LEU A 54 -11.15 12.05 -3.56
CA LEU A 54 -12.59 12.31 -3.43
C LEU A 54 -12.87 13.78 -3.07
N ARG A 55 -12.08 14.38 -2.17
CA ARG A 55 -12.21 15.81 -1.85
C ARG A 55 -11.96 16.69 -3.06
N LYS A 56 -10.95 16.35 -3.87
CA LYS A 56 -10.66 17.07 -5.11
C LYS A 56 -11.80 16.91 -6.12
N GLU A 57 -12.36 15.71 -6.24
CA GLU A 57 -13.48 15.41 -7.13
C GLU A 57 -14.75 16.15 -6.72
N ILE A 58 -15.10 16.16 -5.43
CA ILE A 58 -16.22 16.93 -4.88
C ILE A 58 -16.03 18.42 -5.20
N TYR A 59 -14.84 18.97 -4.97
CA TYR A 59 -14.56 20.37 -5.28
C TYR A 59 -14.79 20.69 -6.76
N LEU A 60 -14.35 19.83 -7.68
CA LEU A 60 -14.56 20.02 -9.11
C LEU A 60 -16.04 19.90 -9.48
N LEU A 61 -16.77 18.95 -8.91
CA LEU A 61 -18.21 18.80 -9.14
C LEU A 61 -19.03 19.98 -8.58
N GLU A 62 -18.56 20.64 -7.52
CA GLU A 62 -19.26 21.79 -6.93
C GLU A 62 -18.94 23.11 -7.63
N ASN A 63 -17.73 23.26 -8.19
CA ASN A 63 -17.22 24.55 -8.65
C ASN A 63 -16.93 24.62 -10.16
N ASP A 64 -16.95 23.51 -10.89
CA ASP A 64 -16.63 23.45 -12.32
C ASP A 64 -17.77 22.78 -13.11
N GLU A 65 -18.63 23.60 -13.72
CA GLU A 65 -19.76 23.14 -14.56
C GLU A 65 -19.31 22.26 -15.73
N TRP A 66 -18.11 22.50 -16.29
CA TRP A 66 -17.57 21.69 -17.39
C TRP A 66 -17.18 20.30 -16.89
N TYR A 67 -16.62 20.22 -15.69
CA TYR A 67 -16.28 18.95 -15.07
C TYR A 67 -17.52 18.10 -14.79
N ILE A 68 -18.65 18.71 -14.42
CA ILE A 68 -19.94 18.03 -14.25
C ILE A 68 -20.41 17.43 -15.58
N ASP A 69 -20.47 18.24 -16.64
CA ASP A 69 -20.92 17.78 -17.97
C ASP A 69 -20.01 16.68 -18.54
N TYR A 70 -18.69 16.82 -18.40
CA TYR A 70 -17.74 15.76 -18.73
C TYR A 70 -18.03 14.46 -17.97
N THR A 71 -18.24 14.55 -16.65
CA THR A 71 -18.49 13.39 -15.80
C THR A 71 -19.80 12.68 -16.20
N ILE A 72 -20.87 13.43 -16.46
CA ILE A 72 -22.15 12.88 -16.94
C ILE A 72 -21.96 12.15 -18.27
N ARG A 73 -21.28 12.76 -19.25
CA ARG A 73 -21.03 12.14 -20.56
C ARG A 73 -20.19 10.88 -20.43
N LYS A 74 -19.20 10.89 -19.54
CA LYS A 74 -18.36 9.74 -19.26
C LYS A 74 -19.17 8.58 -18.67
N GLU A 75 -19.98 8.84 -17.64
CA GLU A 75 -20.77 7.81 -16.98
C GLU A 75 -21.88 7.24 -17.87
N LEU A 76 -22.48 8.06 -18.72
CA LEU A 76 -23.50 7.64 -19.68
C LEU A 76 -22.91 6.98 -20.95
N GLY A 77 -21.58 6.86 -21.05
CA GLY A 77 -20.92 6.24 -22.20
C GLY A 77 -20.98 7.06 -23.49
N TYR A 78 -21.21 8.37 -23.38
CA TYR A 78 -21.25 9.28 -24.52
C TYR A 78 -19.86 9.70 -25.03
N LEU A 79 -18.80 9.45 -24.26
CA LEU A 79 -17.42 9.69 -24.70
C LEU A 79 -16.94 8.53 -25.58
N LYS A 80 -16.69 8.79 -26.87
CA LYS A 80 -16.08 7.81 -27.77
C LYS A 80 -14.54 7.87 -27.68
N PRO A 81 -13.83 6.72 -27.78
CA PRO A 81 -12.38 6.75 -27.87
C PRO A 81 -11.93 7.51 -29.12
N GLY A 82 -11.14 8.57 -28.93
CA GLY A 82 -10.64 9.45 -30.00
C GLY A 82 -11.35 10.79 -30.15
N GLU A 83 -12.33 11.09 -29.29
CA GLU A 83 -13.05 12.37 -29.29
C GLU A 83 -12.18 13.51 -28.71
N VAL A 84 -12.11 14.65 -29.41
CA VAL A 84 -11.34 15.83 -28.99
C VAL A 84 -12.24 16.77 -28.19
N GLU A 85 -12.00 16.87 -26.89
CA GLU A 85 -12.71 17.79 -26.02
C GLU A 85 -12.20 19.23 -26.21
N TYR A 86 -13.00 20.09 -26.84
CA TYR A 86 -12.71 21.53 -26.94
C TYR A 86 -13.12 22.24 -25.66
N ARG A 87 -12.14 22.65 -24.86
CA ARG A 87 -12.37 23.49 -23.67
C ARG A 87 -12.26 24.96 -24.06
N PHE A 88 -13.41 25.63 -24.18
CA PHE A 88 -13.43 27.08 -24.36
C PHE A 88 -13.19 27.74 -23.00
N LYS A 89 -12.03 28.40 -22.84
CA LYS A 89 -11.82 29.30 -21.70
C LYS A 89 -12.73 30.51 -21.87
N LYS A 90 -13.49 30.83 -20.83
CA LYS A 90 -14.20 32.10 -20.72
C LYS A 90 -13.24 33.19 -20.26
#